data_AF-A0A124IV66-F1
#
_entry.id   AF-A0A124IV66-F1
#
_cell.length_a   1.000
_cell.length_b   1.000
_cell.length_c   1.000
_cell.angle_alpha   90.00
_cell.angle_beta   90.00
_cell.angle_gamma   90.00
#
_symmetry.space_group_name_H-M   'P 1'
#
loop_
_entity.id
_entity.type
_entity.pdbx_description
1 polymer ?
#
loop_
_entity_poly.entity_id
_entity_poly.type
_entity_poly.pdbx_seq_one_letter_code
_entity_poly.pdbx_strand_id
1 'polypeptide(L)'
;MIFAVYQEPGEDRLRAEIVLDLRRIVRERWGLMLPLVYPEDVGDIAAAWLPMPGNGRGIDRLFDLVNYLDVDSIILSMPSRSDLMMYALDVAANYGVSIAWFLRDPANYSPPAAFPHPIKIAFSIPSLGSMKSLAKFILLNQSSIKFMFAHNIQNGRGGFPLMGGGDMDYLMIIKLLAMIGYEGYFVLRYDKQYRNKYWSDINALETYRDSLGGALADARLVKLLSSALGEVFGDNK
;
A
#
# COMPACT_ATOMS: atom_id res chain seq x y z
N MET A 1 11.84 0.36 5.51
CA MET A 1 10.37 0.43 5.67
C MET A 1 10.00 1.73 6.36
N ILE A 2 9.06 2.46 5.78
CA ILE A 2 8.56 3.76 6.25
C ILE A 2 7.13 3.58 6.76
N PHE A 3 6.78 4.14 7.91
CA PHE A 3 5.41 4.08 8.44
C PHE A 3 4.61 5.29 7.97
N ALA A 4 3.41 5.03 7.47
CA ALA A 4 2.49 6.05 7.00
C ALA A 4 1.07 5.78 7.52
N VAL A 5 0.21 6.77 7.41
CA VAL A 5 -1.20 6.68 7.78
C VAL A 5 -2.11 6.93 6.61
N TYR A 6 -3.23 6.24 6.58
CA TYR A 6 -4.32 6.54 5.66
C TYR A 6 -5.19 7.65 6.23
N GLN A 7 -5.50 8.64 5.40
CA GLN A 7 -6.31 9.80 5.79
C GLN A 7 -7.33 10.16 4.71
N GLU A 8 -8.49 10.66 5.14
CA GLU A 8 -9.48 11.28 4.26
C GLU A 8 -9.37 12.81 4.36
N PRO A 9 -9.74 13.57 3.31
CA PRO A 9 -9.76 15.02 3.36
C PRO A 9 -10.66 15.57 4.47
N GLY A 10 -10.21 16.64 5.12
CA GLY A 10 -10.92 17.31 6.21
C GLY A 10 -10.70 16.69 7.59
N GLU A 11 -9.77 15.74 7.72
CA GLU A 11 -9.33 15.22 9.02
C GLU A 11 -8.13 15.99 9.55
N ASP A 12 -7.95 15.99 10.87
CA ASP A 12 -6.87 16.70 11.54
C ASP A 12 -5.49 16.26 11.01
N ARG A 13 -4.57 17.22 10.89
CA ARG A 13 -3.20 16.97 10.45
C ARG A 13 -2.50 15.98 11.39
N LEU A 14 -1.89 14.95 10.81
CA LEU A 14 -1.12 13.94 11.53
C LEU A 14 0.39 14.21 11.40
N ARG A 15 1.15 13.80 12.42
CA ARG A 15 2.63 13.88 12.43
C ARG A 15 3.26 12.63 11.81
N ALA A 16 2.79 12.23 10.64
CA ALA A 16 3.29 11.08 9.90
C ALA A 16 3.12 11.34 8.40
N GLU A 17 3.83 10.58 7.56
CA GLU A 17 3.57 10.56 6.13
C GLU A 17 2.17 10.01 5.84
N ILE A 18 1.50 10.59 4.83
CA ILE A 18 0.08 10.35 4.58
C ILE A 18 -0.15 9.72 3.21
N VAL A 19 -0.97 8.67 3.21
CA VAL A 19 -1.68 8.22 2.01
C VAL A 19 -3.07 8.84 2.01
N LEU A 20 -3.26 9.85 1.17
CA LEU A 20 -4.48 10.63 1.09
C LEU A 20 -5.51 9.94 0.19
N ASP A 21 -6.66 9.53 0.72
CA ASP A 21 -7.72 8.92 -0.08
C ASP A 21 -8.68 9.95 -0.66
N LEU A 22 -8.52 10.17 -1.96
CA LEU A 22 -9.34 11.07 -2.74
C LEU A 22 -10.40 10.33 -3.55
N ARG A 23 -10.46 9.00 -3.51
CA ARG A 23 -11.35 8.19 -4.38
C ARG A 23 -12.81 8.62 -4.30
N ARG A 24 -13.32 8.86 -3.10
CA ARG A 24 -14.72 9.24 -2.90
C ARG A 24 -15.00 10.62 -3.50
N ILE A 25 -14.22 11.63 -3.10
CA ILE A 25 -14.40 13.01 -3.55
C ILE A 25 -14.24 13.11 -5.07
N VAL A 26 -13.24 12.44 -5.60
CA VAL A 26 -12.93 12.45 -7.03
C VAL A 26 -14.05 11.77 -7.83
N ARG A 27 -14.62 10.66 -7.36
CA ARG A 27 -15.80 10.05 -8.00
C ARG A 27 -17.04 10.94 -7.96
N GLU A 28 -17.32 11.55 -6.81
CA GLU A 28 -18.52 12.37 -6.60
C GLU A 28 -18.45 13.70 -7.37
N ARG A 29 -17.26 14.27 -7.54
CA ARG A 29 -17.05 15.59 -8.15
C ARG A 29 -16.42 15.53 -9.55
N TRP A 30 -16.26 14.33 -10.11
CA TRP A 30 -15.61 14.12 -11.40
C TRP A 30 -16.28 14.97 -12.48
N GLY A 31 -15.55 15.91 -13.07
CA GLY A 31 -16.04 16.75 -14.17
C GLY A 31 -16.79 18.02 -13.79
N LEU A 32 -16.97 18.32 -12.49
CA LEU A 32 -17.55 19.59 -12.04
C LEU A 32 -16.47 20.62 -11.71
N MET A 33 -15.49 20.26 -10.86
CA MET A 33 -14.29 21.05 -10.53
C MET A 33 -13.24 20.11 -9.92
N LEU A 34 -11.94 20.49 -9.98
CA LEU A 34 -10.92 19.81 -9.19
C LEU A 34 -11.28 19.91 -7.70
N PRO A 35 -11.16 18.83 -6.91
CA PRO A 35 -11.42 18.91 -5.49
C PRO A 35 -10.45 19.91 -4.83
N LEU A 36 -11.00 20.91 -4.15
CA LEU A 36 -10.23 21.82 -3.29
C LEU A 36 -9.69 21.01 -2.11
N VAL A 37 -8.52 20.43 -2.33
CA VAL A 37 -7.64 19.92 -1.29
C VAL A 37 -6.50 20.91 -1.26
N TYR A 38 -6.32 21.59 -0.13
CA TYR A 38 -5.15 22.43 0.07
C TYR A 38 -4.05 21.53 0.63
N PRO A 39 -2.93 21.33 -0.09
CA PRO A 39 -1.85 20.46 0.38
C PRO A 39 -1.33 20.86 1.76
N GLU A 40 -1.37 22.16 2.07
CA GLU A 40 -0.96 22.76 3.34
C GLU A 40 -1.75 22.24 4.56
N ASP A 41 -2.99 21.81 4.35
CA ASP A 41 -3.88 21.32 5.41
C ASP A 41 -3.68 19.82 5.70
N VAL A 42 -3.02 19.09 4.81
CA VAL A 42 -2.97 17.62 4.87
C VAL A 42 -1.69 17.13 5.54
N GLY A 43 -0.54 17.78 5.35
CA GLY A 43 0.77 17.32 5.86
C GLY A 43 1.63 16.70 4.75
N ASP A 44 2.61 15.87 5.11
CA ASP A 44 3.56 15.28 4.15
C ASP A 44 2.90 14.11 3.41
N ILE A 45 2.46 14.34 2.17
CA ILE A 45 1.73 13.34 1.36
C ILE A 45 2.72 12.39 0.69
N ALA A 46 2.77 11.15 1.15
CA ALA A 46 3.53 10.07 0.50
C ALA A 46 2.90 9.62 -0.82
N ALA A 47 1.56 9.59 -0.87
CA ALA A 47 0.82 9.28 -2.09
C ALA A 47 -0.64 9.71 -2.03
N ALA A 48 -1.22 10.00 -3.20
CA ALA A 48 -2.67 10.16 -3.36
C ALA A 48 -3.31 8.86 -3.87
N TRP A 49 -4.33 8.35 -3.17
CA TRP A 49 -5.16 7.25 -3.66
C TRP A 49 -6.33 7.79 -4.46
N LEU A 50 -6.32 7.50 -5.77
CA LEU A 50 -7.27 8.00 -6.75
C LEU A 50 -8.05 6.85 -7.41
N PRO A 51 -9.25 7.11 -7.96
CA PRO A 51 -9.98 6.11 -8.73
C PRO A 51 -9.32 5.96 -10.12
N MET A 52 -9.22 4.74 -10.62
CA MET A 52 -8.72 4.50 -11.99
C MET A 52 -9.80 4.95 -13.00
N PRO A 53 -9.51 5.91 -13.90
CA PRO A 53 -10.43 6.33 -14.94
C PRO A 53 -10.65 5.23 -15.98
N GLY A 54 -11.80 5.23 -16.66
CA GLY A 54 -12.15 4.21 -17.67
C GLY A 54 -11.67 4.49 -19.10
N ASN A 55 -11.04 5.64 -19.35
CA ASN A 55 -10.59 6.07 -20.67
C ASN A 55 -9.42 7.07 -20.60
N GLY A 56 -8.74 7.30 -21.72
CA GLY A 56 -7.56 8.18 -21.83
C GLY A 56 -7.81 9.62 -21.38
N ARG A 57 -8.90 10.26 -21.84
CA ARG A 57 -9.24 11.63 -21.40
C ARG A 57 -9.41 11.74 -19.88
N GLY A 58 -9.92 10.69 -19.25
CA GLY A 58 -10.05 10.63 -17.80
C GLY A 58 -8.69 10.49 -17.11
N ILE A 59 -7.73 9.79 -17.72
CA ILE A 59 -6.35 9.70 -17.25
C ILE A 59 -5.68 11.06 -17.35
N ASP A 60 -5.79 11.76 -18.48
CA ASP A 60 -5.17 13.09 -18.64
C ASP A 60 -5.64 14.06 -17.55
N ARG A 61 -6.95 14.12 -17.32
CA ARG A 61 -7.55 14.92 -16.23
C ARG A 61 -7.15 14.48 -14.83
N LEU A 62 -6.94 13.17 -14.64
CA LEU A 62 -6.42 12.66 -13.37
C LEU A 62 -5.03 13.22 -13.12
N PHE A 63 -4.17 13.24 -14.14
CA PHE A 63 -2.80 13.75 -14.01
C PHE A 63 -2.74 15.28 -13.87
N ASP A 64 -3.70 16.02 -14.42
CA ASP A 64 -3.86 17.45 -14.10
C ASP A 64 -4.11 17.65 -12.59
N LEU A 65 -4.95 16.81 -11.97
CA LEU A 65 -5.19 16.83 -10.52
C LEU A 65 -3.93 16.44 -9.75
N VAL A 66 -3.20 15.41 -10.19
CA VAL A 66 -1.97 14.96 -9.54
C VAL A 66 -0.93 16.07 -9.54
N ASN A 67 -0.77 16.76 -10.68
CA ASN A 67 0.11 17.91 -10.80
C ASN A 67 -0.34 19.08 -9.90
N TYR A 68 -1.65 19.33 -9.78
CA TYR A 68 -2.18 20.33 -8.84
C TYR A 68 -1.88 19.99 -7.37
N LEU A 69 -1.93 18.71 -7.01
CA LEU A 69 -1.64 18.24 -5.65
C LEU A 69 -0.14 18.19 -5.34
N ASP A 70 0.72 18.30 -6.36
CA ASP A 70 2.18 18.22 -6.25
C ASP A 70 2.66 16.94 -5.54
N VAL A 71 2.19 15.78 -6.01
CA VAL A 71 2.54 14.47 -5.41
C VAL A 71 3.37 13.60 -6.35
N ASP A 72 4.46 13.03 -5.82
CA ASP A 72 5.38 12.17 -6.59
C ASP A 72 4.85 10.74 -6.82
N SER A 73 3.80 10.34 -6.09
CA SER A 73 3.26 9.00 -6.17
C SER A 73 1.74 8.98 -6.06
N ILE A 74 1.13 8.06 -6.81
CA ILE A 74 -0.30 7.78 -6.74
C ILE A 74 -0.58 6.29 -6.59
N ILE A 75 -1.74 5.99 -6.02
CA ILE A 75 -2.27 4.63 -5.91
C ILE A 75 -3.55 4.55 -6.74
N LEU A 76 -3.59 3.63 -7.69
CA LEU A 76 -4.74 3.41 -8.59
C LEU A 76 -5.20 1.95 -8.52
N SER A 77 -6.48 1.68 -8.76
CA SER A 77 -6.90 0.29 -8.97
C SER A 77 -6.31 -0.24 -10.27
N MET A 78 -5.76 -1.45 -10.26
CA MET A 78 -5.26 -2.08 -11.48
C MET A 78 -6.41 -2.22 -12.51
N PRO A 79 -6.31 -1.63 -13.72
CA PRO A 79 -7.32 -1.78 -14.74
C PRO A 79 -7.27 -3.21 -15.32
N SER A 80 -8.42 -3.72 -15.79
CA SER A 80 -8.46 -4.99 -16.54
C SER A 80 -7.90 -4.87 -17.96
N ARG A 81 -7.78 -3.64 -18.46
CA ARG A 81 -7.35 -3.28 -19.81
C ARG A 81 -5.88 -2.91 -19.83
N SER A 82 -5.06 -3.72 -20.51
CA SER A 82 -3.61 -3.51 -20.61
C SER A 82 -3.23 -2.24 -21.37
N ASP A 83 -3.98 -1.88 -22.41
CA ASP A 83 -3.79 -0.64 -23.17
C ASP A 83 -3.98 0.61 -22.30
N LEU A 84 -4.99 0.59 -21.44
CA LEU A 84 -5.27 1.67 -20.51
C LEU A 84 -4.21 1.77 -19.39
N MET A 85 -3.71 0.62 -18.93
CA MET A 85 -2.60 0.55 -17.99
C MET A 85 -1.33 1.16 -18.56
N MET A 86 -0.98 0.80 -19.80
CA MET A 86 0.16 1.33 -20.53
C MET A 86 0.06 2.84 -20.71
N TYR A 87 -1.08 3.33 -21.19
CA TYR A 87 -1.32 4.76 -21.36
C TYR A 87 -1.16 5.52 -20.04
N ALA A 88 -1.71 5.00 -18.94
CA ALA A 88 -1.55 5.62 -17.63
C ALA A 88 -0.08 5.72 -17.19
N LEU A 89 0.72 4.69 -17.44
CA LEU A 89 2.15 4.69 -17.10
C LEU A 89 2.95 5.66 -17.96
N ASP A 90 2.65 5.75 -19.25
CA ASP A 90 3.31 6.70 -20.15
C ASP A 90 2.99 8.14 -19.75
N VAL A 91 1.73 8.44 -19.43
CA VAL A 91 1.34 9.75 -18.90
C VAL A 91 2.04 10.01 -17.56
N ALA A 92 2.05 9.05 -16.63
CA ALA A 92 2.72 9.22 -15.35
C ALA A 92 4.22 9.52 -15.50
N ALA A 93 4.89 8.84 -16.42
CA ALA A 93 6.31 9.08 -16.73
C ALA A 93 6.54 10.52 -17.23
N ASN A 94 5.64 11.05 -18.06
CA ASN A 94 5.72 12.45 -18.53
C ASN A 94 5.57 13.47 -17.39
N TYR A 95 4.78 13.15 -16.36
CA TYR A 95 4.62 13.98 -15.17
C TYR A 95 5.67 13.70 -14.08
N GLY A 96 6.57 12.73 -14.28
CA GLY A 96 7.53 12.31 -13.24
C GLY A 96 6.90 11.58 -12.05
N VAL A 97 5.67 11.08 -12.19
CA VAL A 97 4.88 10.49 -11.09
C VAL A 97 4.96 8.95 -11.13
N SER A 98 5.10 8.34 -9.96
CA SER A 98 5.08 6.89 -9.81
C SER A 98 3.67 6.35 -9.53
N ILE A 99 3.20 5.40 -10.35
CA ILE A 99 1.94 4.67 -10.09
C ILE A 99 2.21 3.39 -9.30
N ALA A 100 1.53 3.21 -8.17
CA ALA A 100 1.37 1.92 -7.51
C ALA A 100 -0.03 1.33 -7.77
N TRP A 101 -0.09 0.12 -8.31
CA TRP A 101 -1.35 -0.56 -8.61
C TRP A 101 -1.88 -1.29 -7.40
N PHE A 102 -3.05 -0.87 -6.91
CA PHE A 102 -3.76 -1.54 -5.84
C PHE A 102 -4.38 -2.85 -6.34
N LEU A 103 -3.91 -3.95 -5.76
CA LEU A 103 -4.38 -5.30 -6.00
C LEU A 103 -5.55 -5.59 -5.07
N ARG A 104 -6.74 -5.78 -5.65
CA ARG A 104 -7.94 -6.18 -4.89
C ARG A 104 -7.86 -7.62 -4.40
N ASP A 105 -7.21 -8.46 -5.20
CA ASP A 105 -7.02 -9.88 -4.95
C ASP A 105 -5.54 -10.24 -5.17
N PRO A 106 -4.66 -9.94 -4.20
CA PRO A 106 -3.24 -10.22 -4.33
C PRO A 106 -2.93 -11.73 -4.36
N ALA A 107 -3.82 -12.59 -3.85
CA ALA A 107 -3.60 -14.03 -3.86
C ALA A 107 -3.57 -14.62 -5.28
N ASN A 108 -4.34 -14.02 -6.19
CA ASN A 108 -4.41 -14.41 -7.61
C ASN A 108 -3.60 -13.48 -8.53
N TYR A 109 -2.81 -12.56 -7.98
CA TYR A 109 -1.96 -11.69 -8.78
C TYR A 109 -0.73 -12.45 -9.29
N SER A 110 -0.53 -12.40 -10.60
CA SER A 110 0.70 -12.85 -11.25
C SER A 110 1.35 -11.65 -11.93
N PRO A 111 2.65 -11.39 -11.70
CA PRO A 111 3.34 -10.32 -12.38
C PRO A 111 3.39 -10.61 -13.89
N PRO A 112 3.18 -9.61 -14.76
CA PRO A 112 3.30 -9.81 -16.19
C PRO A 112 4.74 -10.19 -16.56
N ALA A 113 4.89 -11.16 -17.47
CA ALA A 113 6.17 -11.74 -17.86
C ALA A 113 7.16 -10.73 -18.46
N ALA A 114 6.65 -9.70 -19.13
CA ALA A 114 7.43 -8.57 -19.61
C ALA A 114 6.57 -7.31 -19.53
N PHE A 115 7.13 -6.25 -18.97
CA PHE A 115 6.49 -4.94 -18.93
C PHE A 115 7.54 -3.86 -19.17
N PRO A 116 7.28 -2.86 -20.04
CA PRO A 116 8.26 -1.82 -20.36
C PRO A 116 8.59 -0.92 -19.16
N HIS A 117 7.69 -0.84 -18.18
CA HIS A 117 7.83 -0.06 -16.95
C HIS A 117 7.90 -0.97 -15.72
N PRO A 118 8.80 -0.74 -14.75
CA PRO A 118 8.78 -1.46 -13.49
C PRO A 118 7.43 -1.29 -12.78
N ILE A 119 6.69 -2.38 -12.60
CA ILE A 119 5.37 -2.33 -11.97
C ILE A 119 5.54 -2.20 -10.47
N LYS A 120 4.99 -1.13 -9.90
CA LYS A 120 4.81 -1.00 -8.46
C LYS A 120 3.42 -1.41 -8.06
N ILE A 121 3.29 -2.11 -6.94
CA ILE A 121 2.02 -2.63 -6.44
C ILE A 121 1.73 -2.15 -5.01
N ALA A 122 0.45 -2.11 -4.71
CA ALA A 122 -0.08 -1.87 -3.38
C ALA A 122 -1.12 -2.93 -3.04
N PHE A 123 -1.23 -3.34 -1.77
CA PHE A 123 -2.24 -4.31 -1.35
C PHE A 123 -2.57 -4.17 0.14
N SER A 124 -3.67 -4.77 0.58
CA SER A 124 -4.01 -4.86 2.01
C SER A 124 -3.47 -6.16 2.60
N ILE A 125 -2.65 -6.09 3.63
CA ILE A 125 -2.06 -7.28 4.27
C ILE A 125 -3.11 -8.33 4.65
N PRO A 126 -4.25 -7.98 5.26
CA PRO A 126 -5.26 -8.97 5.63
C PRO A 126 -5.90 -9.71 4.45
N SER A 127 -5.83 -9.17 3.23
CA SER A 127 -6.41 -9.83 2.04
C SER A 127 -5.68 -11.11 1.61
N LEU A 128 -4.46 -11.35 2.12
CA LEU A 128 -3.73 -12.61 1.89
C LEU A 128 -4.13 -13.73 2.86
N GLY A 129 -4.87 -13.41 3.92
CA GLY A 129 -5.51 -14.36 4.84
C GLY A 129 -4.59 -15.16 5.77
N SER A 130 -3.29 -15.29 5.47
CA SER A 130 -2.34 -16.00 6.34
C SER A 130 -0.92 -15.45 6.23
N MET A 131 -0.11 -15.66 7.28
CA MET A 131 1.32 -15.32 7.29
C MET A 131 2.10 -16.08 6.19
N LYS A 132 1.73 -17.32 5.88
CA LYS A 132 2.38 -18.11 4.82
C LYS A 132 2.08 -17.53 3.44
N SER A 133 0.82 -17.18 3.17
CA SER A 133 0.41 -16.50 1.93
C SER A 133 1.10 -15.14 1.79
N LEU A 134 1.19 -14.38 2.89
CA LEU A 134 1.93 -13.11 2.92
C LEU A 134 3.41 -13.30 2.58
N ALA A 135 4.09 -14.24 3.23
CA ALA A 135 5.49 -14.53 2.95
C ALA A 135 5.73 -14.92 1.49
N LYS A 136 4.91 -15.81 0.93
CA LYS A 136 4.97 -16.18 -0.50
C LYS A 136 4.80 -14.98 -1.42
N PHE A 137 3.75 -14.19 -1.17
CA PHE A 137 3.43 -13.03 -1.99
C PHE A 137 4.56 -12.01 -1.98
N ILE A 138 5.15 -11.75 -0.81
CA ILE A 138 6.27 -10.83 -0.70
C ILE A 138 7.52 -11.37 -1.40
N LEU A 139 7.87 -12.64 -1.21
CA LEU A 139 9.03 -13.24 -1.87
C LEU A 139 8.95 -13.15 -3.40
N LEU A 140 7.75 -13.34 -3.95
CA LEU A 140 7.49 -13.23 -5.40
C LEU A 140 7.54 -11.80 -5.94
N ASN A 141 7.23 -10.80 -5.11
CA ASN A 141 6.98 -9.42 -5.55
C ASN A 141 7.81 -8.38 -4.81
N GLN A 142 8.90 -8.78 -4.14
CA GLN A 142 9.62 -7.96 -3.17
C GLN A 142 10.02 -6.59 -3.72
N SER A 143 10.57 -6.54 -4.94
CA SER A 143 11.01 -5.31 -5.60
C SER A 143 9.87 -4.45 -6.14
N SER A 144 8.68 -5.02 -6.28
CA SER A 144 7.48 -4.39 -6.84
C SER A 144 6.59 -3.77 -5.75
N ILE A 145 6.63 -4.28 -4.53
CA ILE A 145 5.73 -3.80 -3.46
C ILE A 145 6.16 -2.41 -3.00
N LYS A 146 5.30 -1.40 -3.23
CA LYS A 146 5.52 -0.02 -2.77
C LYS A 146 4.72 0.33 -1.52
N PHE A 147 3.47 -0.14 -1.42
CA PHE A 147 2.60 0.13 -0.28
C PHE A 147 1.94 -1.14 0.26
N MET A 148 2.02 -1.36 1.57
CA MET A 148 1.27 -2.39 2.29
C MET A 148 0.29 -1.74 3.25
N PHE A 149 -1.01 -1.93 3.05
CA PHE A 149 -2.04 -1.40 3.94
C PHE A 149 -2.32 -2.38 5.08
N ALA A 150 -2.23 -1.89 6.31
CA ALA A 150 -2.33 -2.66 7.54
C ALA A 150 -3.56 -2.24 8.36
N HIS A 151 -4.32 -3.24 8.82
CA HIS A 151 -5.39 -3.13 9.81
C HIS A 151 -5.69 -4.51 10.39
N ASN A 152 -6.20 -4.58 11.61
CA ASN A 152 -6.67 -5.85 12.14
C ASN A 152 -8.05 -6.21 11.63
N ILE A 153 -8.31 -7.52 11.68
CA ILE A 153 -9.63 -8.10 11.54
C ILE A 153 -10.08 -8.59 12.92
N GLN A 154 -11.33 -8.31 13.27
CA GLN A 154 -12.00 -8.85 14.44
C GLN A 154 -13.42 -9.29 14.04
N ASN A 155 -13.78 -10.55 14.31
CA ASN A 155 -15.11 -11.11 13.99
C ASN A 155 -15.51 -10.89 12.51
N GLY A 156 -14.57 -11.04 11.58
CA GLY A 156 -14.78 -10.86 10.14
C GLY A 156 -14.91 -9.40 9.67
N ARG A 157 -14.73 -8.42 10.55
CA ARG A 157 -14.72 -6.99 10.21
C ARG A 157 -13.28 -6.47 10.22
N GLY A 158 -12.90 -5.73 9.18
CA GLY A 158 -11.59 -5.06 9.10
C GLY A 158 -11.63 -3.63 9.67
N GLY A 159 -10.48 -2.97 9.67
CA GLY A 159 -10.35 -1.54 10.04
C GLY A 159 -9.92 -1.28 11.49
N PHE A 160 -9.52 -2.31 12.23
CA PHE A 160 -9.13 -2.18 13.64
C PHE A 160 -7.65 -1.80 13.83
N PRO A 161 -7.27 -1.18 14.96
CA PRO A 161 -5.87 -0.93 15.34
C PRO A 161 -5.01 -2.19 15.36
N LEU A 162 -3.71 -2.04 15.10
CA LEU A 162 -2.80 -3.20 15.01
C LEU A 162 -2.47 -3.77 16.40
N MET A 163 -2.34 -2.91 17.41
CA MET A 163 -1.98 -3.31 18.78
C MET A 163 -3.17 -3.56 19.72
N GLY A 164 -4.41 -3.47 19.20
CA GLY A 164 -5.65 -3.52 20.00
C GLY A 164 -6.33 -4.88 20.11
N GLY A 165 -5.62 -5.97 19.76
CA GLY A 165 -6.22 -7.29 19.56
C GLY A 165 -6.76 -7.49 18.14
N GLY A 166 -6.81 -8.74 17.68
CA GLY A 166 -7.24 -9.10 16.34
C GLY A 166 -6.51 -10.33 15.82
N ASP A 167 -6.88 -10.75 14.62
CA ASP A 167 -6.45 -12.04 14.07
C ASP A 167 -5.01 -12.01 13.50
N MET A 168 -4.43 -10.82 13.32
CA MET A 168 -3.12 -10.66 12.67
C MET A 168 -2.02 -10.30 13.68
N ASP A 169 -0.94 -11.07 13.67
CA ASP A 169 0.27 -10.79 14.46
C ASP A 169 1.19 -9.81 13.72
N TYR A 170 0.95 -8.51 13.93
CA TYR A 170 1.71 -7.45 13.28
C TYR A 170 3.16 -7.34 13.75
N LEU A 171 3.49 -7.76 14.97
CA LEU A 171 4.88 -7.81 15.42
C LEU A 171 5.67 -8.87 14.64
N MET A 172 5.07 -10.03 14.39
CA MET A 172 5.65 -11.05 13.53
C MET A 172 5.76 -10.58 12.07
N ILE A 173 4.77 -9.86 11.57
CA ILE A 173 4.81 -9.27 10.21
C ILE A 173 5.95 -8.26 10.09
N ILE A 174 6.08 -7.32 11.04
CA ILE A 174 7.19 -6.34 11.01
C ILE A 174 8.54 -7.05 11.06
N LYS A 175 8.67 -8.10 11.87
CA LYS A 175 9.91 -8.89 11.92
C LYS A 175 10.22 -9.57 10.59
N LEU A 176 9.22 -10.17 9.95
CA LEU A 176 9.35 -10.75 8.61
C LEU A 176 9.80 -9.70 7.59
N LEU A 177 9.14 -8.53 7.57
CA LEU A 177 9.45 -7.42 6.66
C LEU A 177 10.87 -6.86 6.88
N ALA A 178 11.32 -6.78 8.13
CA ALA A 178 12.68 -6.37 8.47
C ALA A 178 13.72 -7.41 7.99
N MET A 179 13.46 -8.71 8.17
CA MET A 179 14.36 -9.79 7.73
C MET A 179 14.61 -9.78 6.22
N ILE A 180 13.59 -9.48 5.43
CA ILE A 180 13.70 -9.41 3.97
C ILE A 180 14.19 -8.05 3.47
N GLY A 181 14.43 -7.07 4.36
CA GLY A 181 14.86 -5.73 3.96
C GLY A 181 13.78 -4.98 3.16
N TYR A 182 12.52 -5.02 3.59
CA TYR A 182 11.46 -4.25 2.91
C TYR A 182 11.68 -2.74 3.10
N GLU A 183 11.72 -1.99 2.00
CA GLU A 183 12.01 -0.55 2.02
C GLU A 183 10.81 0.35 1.72
N GLY A 184 9.66 -0.21 1.33
CA GLY A 184 8.46 0.58 1.01
C GLY A 184 7.65 1.06 2.22
N TYR A 185 6.42 1.49 1.94
CA TYR A 185 5.48 2.08 2.89
C TYR A 185 4.60 1.03 3.56
N PHE A 186 4.59 1.06 4.90
CA PHE A 186 3.66 0.33 5.74
C PHE A 186 2.58 1.30 6.24
N VAL A 187 1.39 1.22 5.64
CA VAL A 187 0.33 2.21 5.78
C VAL A 187 -0.74 1.72 6.73
N LEU A 188 -0.92 2.36 7.88
CA LEU A 188 -2.00 2.05 8.82
C LEU A 188 -3.33 2.59 8.26
N ARG A 189 -4.33 1.72 8.12
CA ARG A 189 -5.64 2.06 7.54
C ARG A 189 -6.78 1.65 8.45
N TYR A 190 -7.21 2.54 9.33
CA TYR A 190 -8.27 2.25 10.30
C TYR A 190 -9.60 2.90 9.94
N ASP A 191 -10.67 2.33 10.47
CA ASP A 191 -11.97 2.99 10.51
C ASP A 191 -11.88 4.28 11.33
N LYS A 192 -12.72 5.27 10.98
CA LYS A 192 -12.66 6.63 11.55
C LYS A 192 -12.60 6.67 13.07
N GLN A 193 -13.43 5.85 13.73
CA GLN A 193 -13.52 5.77 15.19
C GLN A 193 -12.21 5.31 15.89
N TYR A 194 -11.26 4.75 15.14
CA TYR A 194 -10.01 4.22 15.66
C TYR A 194 -8.77 5.03 15.22
N ARG A 195 -8.92 6.08 14.41
CA ARG A 195 -7.78 6.86 13.87
C ARG A 195 -6.97 7.57 14.95
N ASN A 196 -7.56 7.83 16.12
CA ASN A 196 -6.84 8.31 17.30
C ASN A 196 -5.75 7.35 17.81
N LYS A 197 -5.72 6.09 17.34
CA LYS A 197 -4.69 5.08 17.66
C LYS A 197 -3.49 5.08 16.71
N TYR A 198 -3.52 5.83 15.60
CA TYR A 198 -2.39 5.84 14.65
C TYR A 198 -1.06 6.15 15.34
N TRP A 199 -1.01 7.20 16.17
CA TRP A 199 0.23 7.62 16.80
C TRP A 199 0.79 6.59 17.80
N SER A 200 -0.08 5.98 18.62
CA SER A 200 0.36 4.95 19.56
C SER A 200 0.91 3.72 18.84
N ASP A 201 0.24 3.30 17.76
CA ASP A 201 0.63 2.11 17.02
C ASP A 201 1.91 2.36 16.21
N ILE A 202 2.07 3.52 15.56
CA ILE A 202 3.33 3.88 14.86
C ILE A 202 4.50 3.85 15.83
N ASN A 203 4.42 4.56 16.96
CA ASN A 203 5.52 4.59 17.92
C ASN A 203 5.91 3.19 18.42
N ALA A 204 4.91 2.32 18.66
CA ALA A 204 5.15 0.96 19.10
C ALA A 204 5.84 0.12 18.00
N LEU A 205 5.42 0.26 16.75
CA LEU A 205 5.99 -0.47 15.61
C LEU A 205 7.39 0.03 15.26
N GLU A 206 7.64 1.34 15.33
CA GLU A 206 8.96 1.93 15.14
C GLU A 206 9.93 1.47 16.22
N THR A 207 9.53 1.59 17.49
CA THR A 207 10.33 1.11 18.62
C THR A 207 10.65 -0.37 18.47
N TYR A 208 9.65 -1.19 18.08
CA TYR A 208 9.87 -2.60 17.85
C TYR A 208 10.82 -2.85 16.68
N ARG A 209 10.60 -2.23 15.52
CA ARG A 209 11.47 -2.34 14.33
C ARG A 209 12.92 -2.00 14.68
N ASP A 210 13.13 -0.91 15.39
CA ASP A 210 14.47 -0.42 15.74
C ASP A 210 15.15 -1.33 16.79
N SER A 211 14.36 -1.99 17.63
CA SER A 211 14.84 -3.00 18.59
C SER A 211 15.26 -4.34 17.96
N LEU A 212 14.89 -4.63 16.71
CA LEU A 212 15.21 -5.89 16.04
C LEU A 212 16.70 -6.05 15.70
N GLY A 213 17.55 -5.03 15.93
CA GLY A 213 18.98 -4.99 15.60
C GLY A 213 19.71 -6.32 15.79
N GLY A 214 20.27 -6.86 14.71
CA GLY A 214 21.07 -8.10 14.65
C GLY A 214 20.33 -9.42 14.93
N ALA A 215 19.20 -9.39 15.65
CA ALA A 215 18.41 -10.54 16.09
C ALA A 215 17.37 -10.99 15.04
N LEU A 216 17.73 -10.92 13.76
CA LEU A 216 16.88 -11.28 12.62
C LEU A 216 16.79 -12.81 12.41
N ALA A 217 17.58 -13.60 13.13
CA ALA A 217 17.58 -15.06 13.03
C ALA A 217 16.43 -15.70 13.84
N ASP A 218 15.19 -15.45 13.43
CA ASP A 218 14.03 -16.18 13.96
C ASP A 218 13.85 -17.50 13.22
N ALA A 219 14.15 -18.62 13.89
CA ALA A 219 14.04 -19.95 13.30
C ALA A 219 12.64 -20.27 12.73
N ARG A 220 11.56 -19.71 13.31
CA ARG A 220 10.20 -19.92 12.80
C ARG A 220 9.99 -19.17 11.49
N LEU A 221 10.43 -17.92 11.41
CA LEU A 221 10.35 -17.14 10.17
C LEU A 221 11.28 -17.67 9.09
N VAL A 222 12.48 -18.13 9.44
CA VAL A 222 13.40 -18.79 8.50
C VAL A 222 12.75 -20.05 7.92
N LYS A 223 12.13 -20.89 8.76
CA LYS A 223 11.40 -22.08 8.31
C LYS A 223 10.21 -21.72 7.42
N LEU A 224 9.47 -20.67 7.77
CA LEU A 224 8.35 -20.17 6.98
C LEU A 224 8.81 -19.70 5.59
N LEU A 225 9.85 -18.87 5.54
CA LEU A 225 10.45 -18.37 4.30
C LEU A 225 10.98 -19.53 3.45
N SER A 226 11.68 -20.49 4.06
CA SER A 226 12.20 -21.67 3.35
C SER A 226 11.07 -22.53 2.76
N SER A 227 9.98 -22.74 3.52
CA SER A 227 8.79 -23.45 3.02
C SER A 227 8.09 -22.68 1.91
N ALA A 228 7.97 -21.35 2.02
CA ALA A 228 7.39 -20.51 0.99
C ALA A 228 8.23 -20.53 -0.30
N LEU A 229 9.56 -20.43 -0.18
CA LEU A 229 10.49 -20.57 -1.31
C LEU A 229 10.38 -21.95 -1.96
N GLY A 230 10.33 -23.02 -1.17
CA GLY A 230 10.18 -24.38 -1.68
C GLY A 230 8.90 -24.57 -2.50
N GLU A 231 7.79 -23.98 -2.09
CA GLU A 231 6.53 -24.05 -2.85
C GLU A 231 6.51 -23.12 -4.07
N VAL A 232 7.19 -21.98 -4.01
CA VAL A 232 7.26 -21.03 -5.14
C VAL A 232 8.20 -21.52 -6.24
N PHE A 233 9.33 -22.12 -5.88
CA PHE A 233 10.39 -22.50 -6.82
C PHE A 233 10.52 -24.02 -7.04
N GLY A 234 9.96 -24.84 -6.14
CA GLY A 234 10.06 -26.31 -6.19
C GLY A 234 8.96 -27.00 -6.99
N ASP A 235 7.86 -26.31 -7.32
CA ASP A 235 6.77 -26.83 -8.17
C ASP A 235 7.12 -26.84 -9.68
N ASN A 236 8.39 -26.64 -10.05
CA ASN A 236 8.92 -26.78 -11.41
C ASN A 236 9.51 -28.19 -11.69
N LYS A 237 8.90 -29.26 -11.18
CA LYS A 237 9.27 -30.64 -11.52
C LYS A 237 8.16 -31.38 -12.25
#